data_AF-A0A3D0ZBE0-F1
#
_entry.id   AF-A0A3D0ZBE0-F1
#
_cell.length_a   1.000
_cell.length_b   1.000
_cell.length_c   1.000
_cell.angle_alpha   90.00
_cell.angle_beta   90.00
_cell.angle_gamma   90.00
#
_symmetry.space_group_name_H-M   'P 1'
#
loop_
_entity.id
_entity.type
_entity.pdbx_description
1 polymer ?
#
loop_
_entity_poly.entity_id
_entity_poly.type
_entity_poly.pdbx_seq_one_letter_code
_entity_poly.pdbx_strand_id
1 'polypeptide(L)'
;MKVTLDAFEQTIEDNAEQFIPLSKVEQAEVEEIINTANKTKNINIRISAHDIEKVKQRSAEEGIPYQTLISSIIHKYITGTLIDETAVLKSMELLR
;
A
#
# COMPACT_ATOMS: atom_id res chain seq x y z
N MET A 1 -27.19 -29.94 0.54
CA MET A 1 -27.03 -28.52 0.92
C MET A 1 -26.85 -27.74 -0.36
N LYS A 2 -27.69 -26.75 -0.67
CA LYS A 2 -27.44 -25.83 -1.79
C LYS A 2 -26.46 -24.78 -1.30
N VAL A 3 -25.26 -24.74 -1.89
CA VAL A 3 -24.30 -23.66 -1.62
C VAL A 3 -24.81 -22.42 -2.36
N THR A 4 -25.00 -21.33 -1.64
CA THR A 4 -25.27 -20.00 -2.22
C THR A 4 -23.93 -19.34 -2.47
N LEU A 5 -23.59 -19.18 -3.74
CA LEU A 5 -22.41 -18.46 -4.17
C LEU A 5 -22.69 -16.96 -4.12
N ASP A 6 -21.73 -16.16 -3.66
CA ASP A 6 -21.79 -14.71 -3.80
C ASP A 6 -21.48 -14.26 -5.24
N ALA A 7 -21.61 -12.95 -5.52
CA ALA A 7 -21.43 -12.43 -6.87
C ALA A 7 -20.01 -12.65 -7.43
N PHE A 8 -19.00 -12.68 -6.55
CA PHE A 8 -17.62 -12.93 -6.95
C PHE A 8 -17.41 -14.42 -7.25
N GLU A 9 -17.90 -15.30 -6.37
CA GLU A 9 -17.82 -16.74 -6.53
C GLU A 9 -18.56 -17.22 -7.80
N GLN A 10 -19.76 -16.66 -8.07
CA GLN A 10 -20.50 -16.97 -9.29
C GLN A 10 -19.73 -16.55 -10.55
N THR A 11 -19.02 -15.40 -10.51
CA THR A 11 -18.20 -14.93 -11.63
C THR A 11 -17.02 -15.87 -11.89
N ILE A 12 -16.40 -16.41 -10.84
CA ILE A 12 -15.33 -17.40 -10.99
C ILE A 12 -15.88 -18.68 -11.62
N GLU A 13 -17.03 -19.15 -11.14
CA GLU A 13 -17.65 -20.38 -11.64
C GLU A 13 -18.05 -20.25 -13.11
N ASP A 14 -18.64 -19.10 -13.50
CA ASP A 14 -19.06 -18.84 -14.88
C ASP A 14 -17.87 -18.75 -15.86
N ASN A 15 -16.68 -18.38 -15.36
CA ASN A 15 -15.46 -18.28 -16.16
C ASN A 15 -14.50 -19.46 -15.94
N ALA A 16 -14.88 -20.46 -15.14
CA ALA A 16 -14.03 -21.58 -14.72
C ALA A 16 -13.41 -22.31 -15.93
N GLU A 17 -14.18 -22.47 -17.01
CA GLU A 17 -13.76 -23.16 -18.23
C GLU A 17 -12.76 -22.37 -19.08
N GLN A 18 -12.62 -21.06 -18.86
CA GLN A 18 -11.70 -20.19 -19.62
C GLN A 18 -10.29 -20.13 -19.01
N PHE A 19 -10.12 -20.61 -17.77
CA PHE A 19 -8.82 -20.61 -17.12
C PHE A 19 -7.93 -21.72 -17.71
N ILE A 20 -6.87 -21.31 -18.39
CA ILE A 20 -5.81 -22.20 -18.84
C ILE A 20 -4.71 -22.29 -17.77
N PRO A 21 -4.10 -23.47 -17.57
CA PRO A 21 -2.93 -23.58 -16.71
C PRO A 21 -1.78 -22.77 -17.32
N LEU A 22 -1.21 -21.85 -16.54
CA LEU A 22 -0.01 -21.11 -16.91
C LEU A 22 1.13 -22.08 -17.23
N SER A 23 1.96 -21.75 -18.21
CA SER A 23 3.19 -22.52 -18.48
C SER A 23 4.16 -22.42 -17.30
N LYS A 24 5.06 -23.39 -17.16
CA LYS A 24 6.09 -23.36 -16.10
C LYS A 24 6.98 -22.11 -16.14
N VAL A 25 7.14 -21.50 -17.32
CA VAL A 25 7.93 -20.28 -17.52
C VAL A 25 7.16 -19.07 -17.02
N GLU A 26 5.89 -18.92 -17.40
CA GLU A 26 5.04 -17.81 -16.94
C GLU A 26 4.78 -17.88 -15.43
N GLN A 27 4.62 -19.09 -14.87
CA GLN A 27 4.52 -19.28 -13.42
C GLN A 27 5.78 -18.78 -12.71
N ALA A 28 6.96 -19.13 -13.22
CA ALA A 28 8.24 -18.69 -12.65
C ALA A 28 8.42 -17.17 -12.74
N GLU A 29 8.02 -16.53 -13.85
CA GLU A 29 8.07 -15.07 -13.99
C GLU A 29 7.13 -14.37 -12.99
N VAL A 30 5.89 -14.84 -12.85
CA VAL A 30 4.93 -14.29 -11.88
C VAL A 30 5.44 -14.45 -10.45
N GLU A 31 5.98 -15.62 -10.11
CA GLU A 31 6.60 -15.86 -8.81
C GLU A 31 7.80 -14.94 -8.57
N GLU A 32 8.65 -14.69 -9.56
CA GLU A 32 9.79 -13.79 -9.44
C GLU A 32 9.37 -12.34 -9.19
N ILE A 33 8.35 -11.87 -9.91
CA ILE A 33 7.77 -10.52 -9.72
C ILE A 33 7.24 -10.37 -8.29
N ILE A 34 6.47 -11.35 -7.82
CA ILE A 34 5.91 -11.36 -6.46
C ILE A 34 7.04 -11.39 -5.42
N ASN A 35 8.04 -12.26 -5.61
CA ASN A 35 9.18 -12.37 -4.70
C ASN A 35 10.00 -11.08 -4.64
N THR A 36 10.15 -10.40 -5.78
CA THR A 36 10.85 -9.11 -5.86
C THR A 36 10.06 -8.01 -5.15
N ALA A 37 8.74 -7.95 -5.35
CA ALA A 37 7.87 -6.99 -4.67
C ALA A 37 7.86 -7.19 -3.14
N ASN A 38 7.90 -8.44 -2.69
CA ASN A 38 7.92 -8.81 -1.27
C ASN A 38 9.29 -8.67 -0.60
N LYS A 39 10.34 -8.35 -1.37
CA LYS A 39 11.70 -8.25 -0.86
C LYS A 39 11.85 -7.01 0.02
N THR A 40 11.77 -7.20 1.33
CA THR A 40 11.94 -6.14 2.32
C THR A 40 13.40 -6.05 2.80
N LYS A 41 13.82 -4.83 3.15
CA LYS A 41 15.11 -4.58 3.80
C LYS A 41 14.89 -3.76 5.07
N ASN A 42 15.56 -4.16 6.14
CA ASN A 42 15.55 -3.41 7.39
C ASN A 42 16.45 -2.16 7.29
N ILE A 43 15.95 -1.03 7.74
CA ILE A 43 16.69 0.23 7.81
C ILE A 43 16.69 0.74 9.26
N ASN A 44 17.82 1.25 9.74
CA ASN A 44 17.92 1.92 11.03
C ASN A 44 18.04 3.42 10.79
N ILE A 45 17.12 4.21 11.36
CA ILE A 45 17.08 5.67 11.21
C ILE A 45 17.22 6.29 12.60
N ARG A 46 18.15 7.24 12.75
CA ARG A 46 18.23 8.08 13.94
C ARG A 46 17.25 9.24 13.81
N ILE A 47 16.35 9.36 14.78
CA ILE A 47 15.35 10.44 14.86
C ILE A 47 15.35 11.02 16.27
N SER A 48 14.98 12.29 16.42
CA SER A 48 14.88 12.92 17.74
C SER A 48 13.74 12.29 18.55
N ALA A 49 13.87 12.32 19.88
CA ALA A 49 12.82 11.81 20.78
C ALA A 49 11.50 12.57 20.64
N HIS A 50 11.57 13.87 20.33
CA HIS A 50 10.41 14.71 20.11
C HIS A 50 9.68 14.34 18.79
N ASP A 51 10.42 14.10 17.71
CA ASP A 51 9.80 13.81 16.41
C ASP A 51 9.17 12.42 16.38
N ILE A 52 9.79 11.42 17.00
CA ILE A 52 9.19 10.09 17.09
C ILE A 52 7.89 10.11 17.89
N GLU A 53 7.78 10.96 18.92
CA GLU A 53 6.55 11.10 19.70
C GLU A 53 5.43 11.74 18.87
N LYS A 54 5.76 12.78 18.08
CA LYS A 54 4.82 13.37 17.13
C LYS A 54 4.34 12.38 16.06
N VAL A 55 5.25 11.56 15.54
CA VAL A 55 4.88 10.52 14.55
C VAL A 55 3.94 9.50 15.17
N LYS A 56 4.19 9.07 16.42
CA LYS A 56 3.28 8.16 17.13
C LYS A 56 1.91 8.77 17.34
N GLN A 57 1.86 10.03 17.76
CA GLN A 57 0.60 10.76 17.92
C GLN A 57 -0.19 10.79 16.60
N ARG A 58 0.45 11.23 15.51
CA ARG A 58 -0.16 11.29 14.18
C ARG A 58 -0.65 9.92 13.70
N SER A 59 0.14 8.87 13.93
CA SER A 59 -0.24 7.50 13.55
C SER A 59 -1.43 6.99 14.35
N ALA A 60 -1.54 7.36 15.63
CA ALA A 60 -2.68 7.01 16.47
C ALA A 60 -3.95 7.74 16.04
N GLU A 61 -3.85 9.01 15.64
CA GLU A 61 -4.96 9.78 15.04
C GLU A 61 -5.47 9.11 13.74
N GLU A 62 -4.56 8.57 12.92
CA GLU A 62 -4.90 7.82 11.70
C GLU A 62 -5.29 6.35 11.95
N GLY A 63 -5.18 5.85 13.19
CA GLY A 63 -5.50 4.47 13.54
C GLY A 63 -4.52 3.43 12.99
N ILE A 64 -3.30 3.82 12.64
CA ILE A 64 -2.27 2.96 12.05
C ILE A 64 -1.01 2.88 12.93
N PRO A 65 -0.20 1.81 12.81
CA PRO A 65 1.10 1.76 13.49
C PRO A 65 2.05 2.86 13.01
N TYR A 66 2.85 3.42 13.92
CA TYR A 66 3.82 4.48 13.57
C TYR A 66 4.83 4.04 12.51
N GLN A 67 5.23 2.77 12.50
CA GLN A 67 6.10 2.22 11.46
C GLN A 67 5.43 2.22 10.08
N THR A 68 4.12 1.93 10.04
CA THR A 68 3.31 1.96 8.82
C THR A 68 3.20 3.38 8.30
N LEU A 69 2.97 4.36 9.20
CA LEU A 69 2.96 5.77 8.82
C LEU A 69 4.31 6.20 8.22
N ILE A 70 5.43 5.86 8.88
CA ILE A 70 6.78 6.17 8.37
C ILE A 70 7.00 5.55 6.98
N SER A 71 6.63 4.28 6.81
CA SER A 71 6.77 3.58 5.53
C SER A 71 5.92 4.22 4.43
N SER A 72 4.68 4.61 4.76
CA SER A 72 3.77 5.32 3.86
C SER A 72 4.33 6.68 3.44
N ILE A 73 4.91 7.45 4.37
CA ILE A 73 5.55 8.73 4.06
C ILE A 73 6.73 8.54 3.09
N ILE A 74 7.58 7.54 3.32
CA ILE A 74 8.71 7.23 2.42
C ILE A 74 8.19 6.89 1.02
N HIS A 75 7.16 6.06 0.93
CA HIS A 75 6.56 5.69 -0.35
C HIS A 75 5.94 6.90 -1.07
N LYS A 76 5.17 7.74 -0.35
CA LYS A 76 4.59 8.97 -0.89
C LYS A 76 5.65 9.96 -1.36
N TYR A 77 6.76 10.04 -0.64
CA TYR A 77 7.90 10.89 -1.01
C TYR A 77 8.55 10.41 -2.32
N ILE A 78 8.84 9.11 -2.45
CA ILE A 78 9.46 8.53 -3.64
C ILE A 78 8.55 8.63 -4.87
N THR A 79 7.23 8.44 -4.69
CA THR A 79 6.25 8.50 -5.78
C THR A 79 5.83 9.93 -6.15
N GLY A 80 6.32 10.95 -5.43
CA GLY A 80 5.93 12.35 -5.64
C GLY A 80 4.49 12.67 -5.25
N THR A 81 3.84 11.81 -4.46
CA THR A 81 2.46 11.96 -3.99
C THR A 81 2.37 12.55 -2.58
N LEU A 82 3.51 12.89 -1.96
CA LEU A 82 3.53 13.57 -0.68
C LEU A 82 3.12 15.04 -0.86
N ILE A 83 1.88 15.35 -0.49
CA ILE A 83 1.32 16.70 -0.56
C ILE A 83 1.51 17.40 0.78
N ASP A 84 2.04 18.63 0.75
CA ASP A 84 2.02 19.54 1.89
C ASP A 84 0.66 20.25 1.94
N GLU A 85 -0.24 19.77 2.80
CA GLU A 85 -1.56 20.36 3.01
C GLU A 85 -1.49 21.86 3.33
N THR A 86 -0.47 22.29 4.08
CA THR A 86 -0.24 23.69 4.43
C THR A 86 0.10 24.54 3.22
N ALA A 87 0.87 24.00 2.28
CA ALA A 87 1.22 24.68 1.04
C ALA A 87 0.00 24.82 0.11
N VAL A 88 -0.85 23.79 0.07
CA VAL A 88 -2.11 23.82 -0.70
C VAL A 88 -3.09 24.84 -0.13
N LEU A 89 -3.29 24.89 1.19
CA LEU A 89 -4.18 25.86 1.81
C LEU A 89 -3.71 27.30 1.57
N LYS A 90 -2.41 27.58 1.70
CA LYS A 90 -1.85 28.91 1.43
C LYS A 90 -2.00 29.32 -0.04
N SER A 91 -1.81 28.40 -0.99
CA SER A 91 -2.00 28.73 -2.40
C SER A 91 -3.48 29.00 -2.72
N MET A 92 -4.41 28.29 -2.09
CA MET A 92 -5.84 28.57 -2.18
C MET A 92 -6.21 29.94 -1.57
N GLU A 93 -5.60 30.33 -0.46
CA GLU A 93 -5.78 31.68 0.11
C GLU A 93 -5.23 32.78 -0.80
N LEU A 94 -4.10 32.56 -1.47
CA LEU A 94 -3.49 33.52 -2.41
C LEU A 94 -4.26 33.66 -3.73
N LEU A 95 -5.01 32.63 -4.12
CA LEU A 95 -5.85 32.62 -5.33
C LEU A 95 -7.24 33.23 -5.10
N ARG A 96 -7.57 33.58 -3.85
CA ARG A 96 -8.83 34.24 -3.47
C ARG A 96 -8.68 35.75 -3.47
#